data_AF-A0A3M7J575-F1
#
_entry.id   AF-A0A3M7J575-F1
#
_cell.length_a   1.000
_cell.length_b   1.000
_cell.length_c   1.000
_cell.angle_alpha   90.00
_cell.angle_beta   90.00
_cell.angle_gamma   90.00
#
_symmetry.space_group_name_H-M   'P 1'
#
loop_
_entity.id
_entity.type
_entity.pdbx_description
1 polymer ?
#
loop_
_entity_poly.entity_id
_entity_poly.type
_entity_poly.pdbx_seq_one_letter_code
_entity_poly.pdbx_strand_id
1 'polypeptide(L)'
;MWEENGSRLVTEKLTPGKMTIFPQGSMHMMVNTGCENAQVVSALNSPDAGTANVGQVFANGFPAPLVNAAFGWEVAGPFAKSKMLPPGTGVNWGSQECLQRCGIHPNGTSTPPNNMTYRRQ
;
A
#
# COMPACT_ATOMS: atom_id res chain seq x y z
N MET A 1 6.18 5.81 -8.86
CA MET A 1 7.48 5.38 -8.32
C MET A 1 8.24 6.61 -7.87
N TRP A 2 8.73 6.63 -6.64
CA TRP A 2 9.52 7.72 -6.08
C TRP A 2 10.90 7.15 -5.76
N GLU A 3 11.99 7.76 -6.21
CA GLU A 3 13.33 7.36 -5.79
C GLU A 3 14.06 8.54 -5.15
N GLU A 4 14.89 8.21 -4.17
CA GLU A 4 15.52 9.13 -3.23
C GLU A 4 16.59 10.05 -3.87
N ASN A 5 17.09 9.68 -5.04
CA ASN A 5 18.23 10.32 -5.72
C ASN A 5 17.84 11.35 -6.81
N GLY A 6 16.58 11.82 -6.82
CA GLY A 6 16.09 12.74 -7.86
C GLY A 6 15.61 12.04 -9.13
N SER A 7 15.38 10.73 -9.08
CA SER A 7 14.71 9.98 -10.16
C SER A 7 13.30 10.51 -10.40
N ARG A 8 12.84 10.41 -11.66
CA ARG A 8 11.53 10.96 -12.06
C ARG A 8 10.37 10.20 -11.39
N LEU A 9 9.32 10.93 -11.03
CA LEU A 9 8.05 10.32 -10.67
C LEU A 9 7.41 9.68 -11.90
N VAL A 10 7.22 8.37 -11.86
CA VAL A 10 6.41 7.62 -12.85
C VAL A 10 5.03 7.35 -12.28
N THR A 11 4.00 7.79 -13.00
CA THR A 11 2.59 7.63 -12.65
C THR A 11 1.84 7.05 -13.84
N GLU A 12 1.18 5.91 -13.65
CA GLU A 12 0.50 5.20 -14.73
C GLU A 12 -0.83 4.61 -14.26
N LYS A 13 -1.80 4.53 -15.19
CA LYS A 13 -3.08 3.86 -14.97
C LYS A 13 -3.06 2.47 -15.62
N LEU A 14 -3.02 1.44 -14.78
CA LEU A 14 -3.11 0.06 -15.22
C LEU A 14 -4.58 -0.33 -15.47
N THR A 15 -4.85 -0.83 -16.66
CA THR A 15 -6.12 -1.45 -17.06
C THR A 15 -5.87 -2.95 -17.30
N PRO A 16 -6.91 -3.80 -17.40
CA PRO A 16 -6.72 -5.22 -17.63
C PRO A 16 -5.74 -5.51 -18.78
N GLY A 17 -4.80 -6.43 -18.55
CA GLY A 17 -3.75 -6.80 -19.51
C GLY A 17 -2.54 -5.85 -19.59
N LYS A 18 -2.54 -4.71 -18.89
CA LYS A 18 -1.36 -3.84 -18.79
C LYS A 18 -0.41 -4.32 -17.70
N MET A 19 0.87 -4.12 -17.94
CA MET A 19 1.93 -4.38 -16.96
C MET A 19 2.80 -3.15 -16.78
N THR A 20 3.47 -3.10 -15.64
CA THR A 20 4.54 -2.16 -15.35
C THR A 20 5.67 -2.89 -14.62
N ILE A 21 6.86 -2.31 -14.63
CA ILE A 21 8.05 -2.88 -13.98
C ILE A 21 8.43 -1.96 -12.83
N PHE A 22 8.63 -2.55 -11.65
CA PHE A 22 9.20 -1.88 -10.48
C PHE A 22 10.62 -2.40 -10.27
N PRO A 23 11.65 -1.63 -10.62
CA PRO A 23 13.04 -1.95 -10.31
C PRO A 23 13.24 -2.25 -8.82
N GLN A 24 14.20 -3.12 -8.49
CA GLN A 24 14.55 -3.42 -7.11
C GLN A 24 14.98 -2.15 -6.36
N GLY A 25 14.50 -2.00 -5.12
CA GLY A 25 14.80 -0.83 -4.28
C GLY A 25 13.92 0.39 -4.57
N SER A 26 13.14 0.37 -5.65
CA SER A 26 12.26 1.49 -5.97
C SER A 26 11.01 1.53 -5.09
N MET A 27 10.68 2.72 -4.59
CA MET A 27 9.45 2.90 -3.83
C MET A 27 8.28 3.11 -4.79
N HIS A 28 7.21 2.36 -4.59
CA HIS A 28 5.99 2.51 -5.38
C HIS A 28 4.75 2.39 -4.51
N MET A 29 3.66 2.95 -5.04
CA MET A 29 2.34 2.88 -4.45
C MET A 29 1.37 2.43 -5.53
N MET A 30 0.57 1.43 -5.23
CA MET A 30 -0.53 1.00 -6.09
C MET A 30 -1.84 1.19 -5.33
N VAL A 31 -2.86 1.65 -6.05
CA VAL A 31 -4.19 1.91 -5.51
C VAL A 31 -5.24 1.56 -6.54
N ASN A 32 -6.29 0.85 -6.12
CA ASN A 32 -7.46 0.65 -6.96
C ASN A 32 -8.29 1.95 -6.95
N THR A 33 -8.38 2.61 -8.11
CA THR A 33 -9.18 3.83 -8.26
C THR A 33 -10.61 3.55 -8.75
N GLY A 34 -10.94 2.30 -9.05
CA GLY A 34 -12.29 1.87 -9.43
C GLY A 34 -13.12 1.42 -8.23
N CYS A 35 -14.44 1.30 -8.44
CA CYS A 35 -15.36 0.77 -7.42
C CYS A 35 -15.55 -0.75 -7.51
N GLU A 36 -14.98 -1.38 -8.53
CA GLU A 36 -15.02 -2.82 -8.74
C GLU A 36 -13.71 -3.48 -8.28
N ASN A 37 -13.77 -4.80 -8.05
CA ASN A 37 -12.59 -5.58 -7.70
C ASN A 37 -11.57 -5.55 -8.85
N ALA A 38 -10.33 -5.18 -8.52
CA ALA A 38 -9.19 -5.26 -9.41
C ALA A 38 -8.21 -6.31 -8.89
N GLN A 39 -7.77 -7.21 -9.76
CA GLN A 39 -6.74 -8.18 -9.45
C GLN A 39 -5.42 -7.74 -10.05
N VAL A 40 -4.36 -7.82 -9.24
CA VAL A 40 -2.98 -7.66 -9.71
C VAL A 40 -2.24 -8.97 -9.47
N VAL A 41 -1.34 -9.30 -10.39
CA VAL A 41 -0.41 -10.41 -10.26
C VAL A 41 0.99 -9.82 -10.30
N SER A 42 1.77 -10.10 -9.26
CA SER A 42 3.16 -9.63 -9.18
C SER A 42 4.09 -10.83 -9.32
N ALA A 43 5.06 -10.73 -10.21
CA ALA A 43 6.14 -11.69 -10.36
C ALA A 43 7.45 -11.03 -9.91
N LEU A 44 8.20 -11.74 -9.06
CA LEU A 44 9.47 -11.28 -8.53
C LEU A 44 10.58 -12.17 -9.09
N ASN A 45 11.74 -11.61 -9.37
CA ASN A 45 12.86 -12.30 -10.03
C ASN A 45 13.77 -13.06 -9.05
N SER A 46 13.33 -13.29 -7.82
CA SER A 46 14.08 -13.99 -6.77
C SER A 46 13.21 -15.09 -6.13
N PRO A 47 13.78 -16.26 -5.81
CA PRO A 47 13.07 -17.31 -5.07
C PRO A 47 12.78 -16.92 -3.61
N ASP A 48 13.49 -15.94 -3.06
CA ASP A 48 13.29 -15.40 -1.71
C ASP A 48 13.01 -13.90 -1.79
N ALA A 49 11.96 -13.54 -2.52
CA ALA A 49 11.57 -12.17 -2.70
C ALA A 49 10.77 -11.66 -1.49
N GLY A 50 11.28 -10.61 -0.84
CA GLY A 50 10.58 -9.89 0.22
C GLY A 50 9.95 -8.58 -0.26
N THR A 51 8.97 -8.08 0.47
CA THR A 51 8.42 -6.73 0.28
C THR A 51 8.58 -5.91 1.57
N ALA A 52 8.93 -4.63 1.41
CA ALA A 52 9.02 -3.70 2.53
C ALA A 52 7.81 -2.77 2.51
N ASN A 53 6.93 -2.92 3.51
CA ASN A 53 5.83 -1.99 3.74
C ASN A 53 6.37 -0.78 4.51
N VAL A 54 6.74 0.29 3.79
CA VAL A 54 7.46 1.46 4.34
C VAL A 54 6.78 2.05 5.58
N GLY A 55 5.44 2.21 5.55
CA GLY A 55 4.70 2.72 6.71
C GLY A 55 4.83 1.82 7.94
N GLN A 56 4.85 0.50 7.75
CA GLN A 56 5.01 -0.47 8.85
C GLN A 56 6.43 -0.48 9.40
N VAL A 57 7.44 -0.29 8.54
CA VAL A 57 8.84 -0.18 8.97
C VAL A 57 8.99 1.01 9.92
N PHE A 58 8.42 2.17 9.58
CA PHE A 58 8.50 3.35 10.45
C PHE A 58 7.61 3.27 11.70
N ALA A 59 6.43 2.65 11.59
CA ALA A 59 5.52 2.58 12.73
C ALA A 59 5.91 1.48 13.74
N ASN A 60 6.42 0.34 13.27
CA ASN A 60 6.63 -0.86 14.09
C ASN A 60 8.03 -1.47 13.99
N GLY A 61 8.82 -1.16 12.96
CA GLY A 61 10.13 -1.76 12.71
C GLY A 61 11.30 -1.13 13.48
N PHE A 62 11.17 0.12 13.92
CA PHE A 62 12.22 0.85 14.63
C PHE A 62 11.74 1.45 15.96
N PRO A 63 12.65 1.72 16.91
CA PRO A 63 12.32 2.47 18.13
C PRO A 63 11.76 3.85 17.79
N ALA A 64 10.59 4.16 18.33
CA ALA A 64 9.88 5.43 18.07
C ALA A 64 10.75 6.69 18.29
N PRO A 65 11.61 6.79 19.32
CA PRO A 65 12.48 7.96 19.48
C PRO A 65 13.43 8.20 18.31
N LEU A 66 13.95 7.13 17.68
CA LEU A 66 14.85 7.24 16.53
C LEU A 66 14.11 7.69 15.28
N VAL A 67 12.92 7.14 15.06
CA VAL A 67 12.06 7.57 13.94
C VAL A 67 11.66 9.03 14.11
N ASN A 68 11.20 9.43 15.30
CA ASN A 68 10.82 10.82 15.57
C ASN A 68 12.00 11.79 15.41
N ALA A 69 13.22 11.38 15.82
CA ALA A 69 14.42 12.17 15.61
C ALA A 69 14.73 12.36 14.11
N ALA A 70 14.56 11.32 13.28
CA ALA A 70 14.77 11.41 11.84
C ALA A 70 13.74 12.31 11.14
N PHE A 71 12.49 12.32 11.60
CA PHE A 71 11.42 13.15 11.02
C PHE A 71 11.38 14.57 11.59
N GLY A 72 11.98 14.83 12.76
CA GLY A 72 11.98 16.14 13.42
C GLY A 72 10.65 16.48 14.14
N TRP A 73 9.70 15.54 14.18
CA TRP A 73 8.42 15.65 14.89
C TRP A 73 7.89 14.25 15.28
N GLU A 74 6.85 14.19 16.11
CA GLU A 74 6.27 12.92 16.57
C GLU A 74 5.43 12.25 15.47
N VAL A 75 6.06 11.33 14.73
CA VAL A 75 5.42 10.51 13.67
C VAL A 75 5.17 9.08 14.12
N ALA A 76 6.03 8.56 14.99
CA ALA A 76 6.01 7.22 15.53
C ALA A 76 5.62 7.31 17.00
N GLY A 77 4.49 6.72 17.34
CA GLY A 77 3.92 6.75 18.69
C GLY A 77 2.70 5.84 18.81
N PRO A 78 2.10 5.73 19.99
CA PRO A 78 0.93 4.89 20.22
C PRO A 78 -0.23 5.22 19.27
N PHE A 79 -0.42 6.52 18.97
CA PHE A 79 -1.45 6.96 18.03
C PHE A 79 -1.20 6.43 16.62
N ALA A 80 -0.02 6.66 16.05
CA ALA A 80 0.33 6.18 14.72
C ALA A 80 0.19 4.65 14.62
N LYS A 81 0.67 3.92 15.63
CA LYS A 81 0.50 2.46 15.72
C LYS A 81 -0.96 2.02 15.73
N SER A 82 -1.83 2.72 16.46
CA SER A 82 -3.26 2.41 16.51
C SER A 82 -4.01 2.64 15.20
N LYS A 83 -3.47 3.48 14.31
CA LYS A 83 -4.05 3.81 13.02
C LYS A 83 -3.42 3.05 11.85
N MET A 84 -2.29 2.38 12.09
CA MET A 84 -1.63 1.60 11.05
C MET A 84 -2.48 0.40 10.64
N LEU A 85 -2.64 0.25 9.34
CA LEU A 85 -3.23 -0.94 8.74
C LEU A 85 -2.25 -2.12 8.90
N PRO A 86 -2.72 -3.38 8.87
CA PRO A 86 -1.85 -4.54 8.77
C PRO A 86 -0.92 -4.45 7.54
N PRO A 87 0.25 -5.13 7.55
CA PRO A 87 1.12 -5.16 6.39
C PRO A 87 0.34 -5.62 5.15
N GLY A 88 0.39 -4.81 4.10
CA GLY A 88 -0.34 -5.07 2.86
C GLY A 88 0.44 -5.97 1.91
N THR A 89 -0.25 -6.45 0.88
CA THR A 89 0.30 -7.28 -0.20
C THR A 89 0.87 -6.44 -1.36
N GLY A 90 1.04 -5.13 -1.16
CA GLY A 90 1.58 -4.20 -2.18
C GLY A 90 0.53 -3.30 -2.87
N VAL A 91 -0.75 -3.39 -2.48
CA VAL A 91 -1.83 -2.52 -2.99
C VAL A 91 -2.62 -1.92 -1.84
N ASN A 92 -2.97 -0.64 -1.96
CA ASN A 92 -3.75 0.10 -0.97
C ASN A 92 -5.24 0.13 -1.32
N TRP A 93 -6.07 0.24 -0.29
CA TRP A 93 -7.53 0.26 -0.40
C TRP A 93 -8.12 1.44 -1.19
N GLY A 94 -7.42 2.57 -1.25
CA GLY A 94 -7.97 3.80 -1.83
C GLY A 94 -7.66 5.03 -1.00
N SER A 95 -7.80 6.21 -1.61
CA SER A 95 -7.97 7.45 -0.84
C SER A 95 -9.34 7.47 -0.16
N GLN A 96 -9.51 8.30 0.88
CA GLN A 96 -10.81 8.47 1.52
C GLN A 96 -11.90 8.90 0.52
N GLU A 97 -11.54 9.77 -0.42
CA GLU A 97 -12.43 10.19 -1.52
C GLU A 97 -12.90 8.99 -2.35
N CYS A 98 -12.00 8.07 -2.71
CA CYS A 98 -12.34 6.87 -3.47
C CYS A 98 -13.30 5.96 -2.69
N LEU A 99 -13.02 5.77 -1.40
CA LEU A 99 -13.86 4.95 -0.53
C LEU A 99 -15.26 5.54 -0.38
N GLN A 100 -15.38 6.85 -0.19
CA GLN A 100 -16.67 7.55 -0.11
C GLN A 100 -17.45 7.46 -1.41
N ARG A 101 -16.79 7.76 -2.54
CA ARG A 101 -17.40 7.69 -3.88
C ARG A 101 -17.93 6.29 -4.20
N CYS A 102 -17.22 5.25 -3.77
CA CYS A 102 -17.58 3.85 -4.03
C CYS A 102 -18.42 3.20 -2.92
N GLY A 103 -18.73 3.91 -1.83
CA GLY A 103 -19.47 3.35 -0.69
C GLY A 103 -18.74 2.21 0.04
N ILE A 104 -17.41 2.20 0.03
CA ILE A 104 -16.59 1.13 0.64
C ILE A 104 -16.23 1.54 2.07
N HIS A 105 -16.61 0.71 3.05
CA HIS A 105 -16.29 0.92 4.46
C HIS A 105 -15.15 0.00 4.91
N PRO A 106 -14.00 0.53 5.38
CA PRO A 106 -12.84 -0.27 5.80
C PRO A 106 -13.06 -1.20 7.02
N ASN A 107 -14.23 -1.14 7.67
CA ASN A 107 -14.57 -1.97 8.83
C ASN A 107 -15.42 -3.17 8.42
N GLY A 108 -14.77 -4.19 7.86
CA GLY A 108 -15.18 -5.59 8.02
C GLY A 108 -16.48 -6.10 7.37
N THR A 109 -17.28 -5.29 6.70
CA THR A 109 -18.46 -5.77 5.95
C THR A 109 -18.55 -5.13 4.57
N SER A 110 -17.58 -5.42 3.70
CA SER A 110 -17.89 -5.40 2.27
C SER A 110 -18.50 -6.76 1.92
N THR A 111 -19.82 -6.89 2.03
CA THR A 111 -20.51 -7.86 1.17
C THR A 111 -20.28 -7.33 -0.24
N PRO A 112 -19.52 -8.02 -1.11
CA PRO A 112 -19.39 -7.56 -2.48
C PRO A 112 -20.80 -7.55 -3.08
N PRO A 113 -21.15 -6.59 -3.96
CA PRO A 113 -22.22 -6.84 -4.90
C PRO A 113 -21.79 -8.08 -5.70
N ASN A 114 -22.39 -9.23 -5.35
CA ASN A 114 -22.05 -10.61 -5.74
C ASN A 114 -20.98 -11.30 -4.88
N ASN A 115 -21.41 -12.02 -3.83
CA ASN A 115 -20.92 -13.32 -3.34
C ASN A 115 -19.43 -13.73 -3.50
N MET A 116 -18.49 -12.79 -3.48
CA MET A 116 -17.04 -13.07 -3.51
C MET A 116 -16.42 -12.84 -2.13
N THR A 117 -16.26 -13.91 -1.38
CA THR A 117 -15.40 -13.94 -0.19
C THR A 117 -13.99 -13.48 -0.56
N TYR A 118 -13.48 -12.46 0.14
CA TYR A 118 -12.10 -12.00 0.02
C TYR A 118 -11.16 -13.13 0.49
N ARG A 119 -10.59 -13.90 -0.44
CA ARG A 119 -9.46 -14.78 -0.12
C ARG A 119 -8.23 -13.90 0.04
N ARG A 120 -7.72 -13.83 1.27
CA ARG A 120 -6.30 -13.52 1.48
C ARG A 120 -5.51 -14.61 0.75
N GLN A 121 -4.80 -14.23 -0.31
CA GLN A 121 -3.68 -15.04 -0.80
C GLN A 121 -2.50 -14.84 0.13
#